data_AF-A0AAW9EHG4-F1
#
_entry.id   AF-A0AAW9EHG4-F1
#
_cell.length_a   1.000
_cell.length_b   1.000
_cell.length_c   1.000
_cell.angle_alpha   90.00
_cell.angle_beta   90.00
_cell.angle_gamma   90.00
#
_symmetry.space_group_name_H-M   'P 1'
#
loop_
_entity.id
_entity.type
_entity.pdbx_description
1 polymer ?
#
loop_
_entity_poly.entity_id
_entity_poly.type
_entity_poly.pdbx_seq_one_letter_code
_entity_poly.pdbx_strand_id
1 'polypeptide(L)' 'MSIDWNWGIFLQQAPFGNTTYLGWLWSGFQITVALSISAWIIAFLVGSLFG' A
#
# COMPACT_ATOMS: atom_id res chain seq x y z
N MET A 1 -14.39 26.04 13.99
CA MET A 1 -14.44 24.66 13.46
C MET A 1 -13.25 23.92 14.05
N SER A 2 -13.47 23.17 15.14
CA SER A 2 -12.44 22.31 15.71
C SER A 2 -12.55 20.96 15.02
N ILE A 3 -11.46 20.47 14.45
CA ILE A 3 -11.39 19.09 13.96
C ILE A 3 -10.89 18.27 15.13
N ASP A 4 -11.79 17.45 15.69
CA ASP A 4 -11.45 16.49 16.74
C ASP A 4 -10.80 15.29 16.06
N TRP A 5 -9.53 15.46 15.71
CA TRP A 5 -8.79 14.44 14.99
C TRP A 5 -8.42 13.28 15.93
N ASN A 6 -8.96 12.09 15.65
CA ASN A 6 -8.70 10.89 16.43
C ASN A 6 -7.55 10.07 15.80
N TRP A 7 -6.31 10.35 16.22
CA TRP A 7 -5.13 9.57 15.84
C TRP A 7 -5.14 8.13 16.38
N GLY A 8 -6.01 7.78 17.32
CA GLY A 8 -6.11 6.44 17.91
C GLY A 8 -6.73 5.40 16.97
N ILE A 9 -7.43 5.83 15.92
CA ILE A 9 -8.08 4.94 14.94
C ILE A 9 -7.10 3.99 14.23
N PHE A 10 -5.84 4.41 14.08
CA PHE A 10 -4.80 3.59 13.43
C PHE A 10 -4.48 2.29 14.18
N LEU A 11 -4.68 2.27 15.50
CA LEU A 11 -4.43 1.11 16.36
C LEU A 11 -5.69 0.26 16.58
N GLN A 12 -6.86 0.73 16.11
CA GLN A 12 -8.09 -0.06 16.16
C GLN A 12 -8.05 -1.19 15.13
N GLN A 13 -8.74 -2.29 15.45
CA GLN A 13 -8.85 -3.44 14.55
C GLN A 13 -9.68 -3.07 13.31
N ALA A 14 -9.19 -3.48 12.14
CA ALA A 14 -9.91 -3.32 10.90
C ALA A 14 -11.12 -4.30 10.85
N PRO A 15 -12.20 -3.98 10.11
CA PRO A 15 -13.44 -4.77 10.08
C PRO A 15 -13.28 -6.23 9.65
N PHE A 16 -12.18 -6.57 8.97
CA PHE A 16 -11.89 -7.91 8.45
C PHE A 16 -10.89 -8.69 9.31
N GLY A 17 -10.61 -8.23 10.54
CA GLY A 17 -10.38 -9.14 11.68
C GLY A 17 -8.98 -9.70 11.93
N ASN A 18 -7.91 -9.22 11.29
CA ASN A 18 -6.57 -9.77 11.57
C ASN A 18 -5.44 -8.74 11.75
N THR A 19 -5.69 -7.46 11.48
CA THR A 19 -4.68 -6.39 11.54
C THR A 19 -5.31 -5.07 11.97
N THR A 20 -4.49 -4.14 12.46
CA THR A 20 -4.94 -2.77 12.75
C THR A 20 -5.17 -1.99 11.44
N TYR A 21 -5.88 -0.85 11.50
CA TYR A 21 -6.00 0.07 10.36
C TYR A 21 -4.64 0.51 9.81
N LEU A 22 -3.64 0.71 10.69
CA LEU A 22 -2.27 0.99 10.26
C LEU A 22 -1.66 -0.18 9.48
N GLY A 23 -1.88 -1.42 9.95
CA GLY A 23 -1.43 -2.62 9.26
C GLY A 23 -2.07 -2.78 7.87
N TRP A 24 -3.33 -2.37 7.71
CA TRP A 24 -4.00 -2.33 6.42
C TRP A 24 -3.38 -1.34 5.44
N LEU A 25 -3.11 -0.11 5.90
CA LEU A 25 -2.43 0.89 5.08
C LEU A 25 -1.03 0.41 4.68
N TRP A 26 -0.32 -0.21 5.61
CA TRP A 26 1.00 -0.78 5.36
C TRP A 26 0.95 -1.92 4.33
N SER A 27 0.00 -2.84 4.45
CA SER A 27 -0.21 -3.91 3.47
C SER A 27 -0.53 -3.35 2.08
N GLY A 28 -1.39 -2.33 1.99
CA GLY A 28 -1.70 -1.66 0.72
C GLY A 28 -0.45 -1.02 0.10
N PHE A 29 0.35 -0.34 0.92
CA PHE A 29 1.61 0.26 0.49
C PHE A 29 2.60 -0.77 -0.07
N GLN A 30 2.76 -1.91 0.60
CA GLN A 30 3.61 -3.01 0.12
C GLN A 30 3.18 -3.50 -1.27
N ILE A 31 1.87 -3.66 -1.50
CA ILE A 31 1.33 -4.07 -2.80
C ILE A 31 1.61 -3.03 -3.88
N THR A 32 1.39 -1.74 -3.60
CA THR A 32 1.67 -0.66 -4.56
C THR A 32 3.14 -0.64 -4.99
N VAL A 33 4.07 -0.77 -4.04
CA VAL A 33 5.51 -0.80 -4.32
C VAL A 33 5.89 -2.04 -5.13
N ALA A 34 5.44 -3.22 -4.70
CA ALA A 34 5.74 -4.48 -5.39
C ALA A 34 5.20 -4.48 -6.83
N LEU A 35 3.99 -3.99 -7.04
CA LEU A 35 3.38 -3.86 -8.37
C LEU A 35 4.17 -2.90 -9.26
N SER A 36 4.54 -1.74 -8.72
CA SER A 36 5.29 -0.72 -9.47
C SER A 36 6.66 -1.24 -9.92
N ILE A 37 7.39 -1.93 -9.02
CA ILE A 37 8.68 -2.56 -9.36
C ILE A 37 8.50 -3.66 -10.41
N SER A 38 7.47 -4.50 -10.25
CA SER A 38 7.19 -5.58 -11.21
C SER A 38 6.90 -5.02 -12.61
N ALA A 39 6.06 -3.98 -12.69
CA ALA A 39 5.74 -3.30 -13.95
C ALA A 39 7.00 -2.67 -14.58
N TRP A 40 7.85 -2.04 -13.78
CA TRP A 40 9.11 -1.48 -14.25
C TRP A 40 10.06 -2.55 -14.82
N ILE A 41 10.21 -3.69 -14.14
CA ILE A 41 11.03 -4.81 -14.62
C ILE A 41 10.51 -5.31 -15.97
N ILE A 42 9.19 -5.51 -16.10
CA ILE A 42 8.59 -5.97 -17.36
C ILE A 42 8.83 -4.95 -18.47
N ALA A 43 8.57 -3.65 -18.20
CA ALA A 43 8.79 -2.59 -19.17
C ALA A 43 10.27 -2.50 -19.61
N PHE A 44 11.20 -2.66 -18.68
CA PHE A 44 12.64 -2.67 -18.98
C PHE A 44 13.03 -3.86 -19.86
N LEU A 45 12.59 -5.07 -19.52
CA LEU A 45 12.89 -6.28 -20.29
C LEU A 45 12.32 -6.18 -21.71
N VAL A 46 11.04 -5.87 -21.84
CA VAL A 46 10.39 -5.72 -23.16
C VAL A 46 11.01 -4.57 -23.94
N GLY A 47 11.23 -3.42 -23.31
CA GLY A 47 11.91 -2.28 -23.93
C GLY A 47 13.32 -2.61 -24.40
N SER A 48 14.09 -3.39 -23.65
CA SER A 48 15.45 -3.79 -24.03
C SER A 48 15.51 -4.82 -25.17
N LEU A 49 14.46 -5.64 -25.33
CA LEU A 49 14.39 -6.67 -26.36
C LEU A 49 13.94 -6.12 -27.72
N PHE A 50 13.09 -5.09 -27.71
CA PHE A 50 12.47 -4.53 -28.93
C PHE A 50 12.89 -3.08 -29.25
N GLY A 51 13.66 -2.44 -28.36
CA GLY A 51 14.13 -1.06 -28.50
C GLY A 51 15.47 -0.93 -29.20
#